data_AF-A0A8S2G483-F1
#
_entry.id   AF-A0A8S2G483-F1
#
_cell.length_a   1.000
_cell.length_b   1.000
_cell.length_c   1.000
_cell.angle_alpha   90.00
_cell.angle_beta   90.00
_cell.angle_gamma   90.00
#
_symmetry.space_group_name_H-M   'P 1'
#
loop_
_entity.id
_entity.type
_entity.pdbx_description
1 polymer ?
#
loop_
_entity_poly.entity_id
_entity_poly.type
_entity_poly.pdbx_seq_one_letter_code
_entity_poly.pdbx_strand_id
1 'polypeptide(L)'
;MSIWDYSEFDEILPGGVVRRTCRYDKTTSARVISGILTAGLSEINALNKNRIDTFAYYYANEHLGTTTDEAAATANRKAAESCNQGNFQEAQNLFNAAYYTCPSGHSDEQIFLNSKTATAFAVEGQNLLCVGKFSEAQAKLRAAYDHSTVSTIKNIFGNCHNATIPAIEGQNLLNAGKFPEAQVKFRAAYDQSMDTVAKSVFGNCNNAMVPAIEGQNLINAGKFSEAQVKFRAAYDQSTDTVAKNVFGNCNNAMIPVIEGQNLLTAGRFSEAQGKFRAAYDLST
;
A
#
# COMPACT_ATOMS: atom_id res chain seq x y z
N MET A 1 8.46 51.48 -27.42
CA MET A 1 7.44 50.41 -27.41
C MET A 1 8.06 49.20 -26.73
N SER A 2 7.50 48.72 -25.62
CA SER A 2 8.00 47.51 -24.95
C SER A 2 7.23 46.31 -25.49
N ILE A 3 7.94 45.30 -25.98
CA ILE A 3 7.37 44.01 -26.39
C ILE A 3 7.58 43.04 -25.24
N TRP A 4 6.53 42.31 -24.87
CA TRP A 4 6.56 41.22 -23.90
C TRP A 4 6.33 39.92 -24.64
N ASP A 5 7.30 39.01 -24.57
CA ASP A 5 7.16 37.65 -25.07
C ASP A 5 6.84 36.71 -23.91
N TYR A 6 5.81 35.87 -24.08
CA TYR A 6 5.36 34.89 -23.08
C TYR A 6 5.65 33.47 -23.55
N SER A 7 6.18 32.65 -22.65
CA SER A 7 6.34 31.21 -22.89
C SER A 7 6.13 30.39 -21.62
N GLU A 8 5.59 29.19 -21.78
CA GLU A 8 5.29 28.24 -20.69
C GLU A 8 5.96 26.90 -20.99
N PHE A 9 6.62 26.33 -19.98
CA PHE A 9 7.31 25.05 -20.10
C PHE A 9 7.08 24.21 -18.84
N ASP A 10 6.77 22.93 -19.04
CA ASP A 10 6.62 21.96 -17.96
C ASP A 10 7.84 21.04 -17.90
N GLU A 11 8.33 20.81 -16.68
CA GLU A 11 9.40 19.88 -16.37
C GLU A 11 8.92 18.86 -15.34
N ILE A 12 9.14 17.57 -15.62
CA ILE A 12 8.79 16.50 -14.68
C ILE A 12 10.01 16.24 -13.79
N LEU A 13 9.87 16.54 -12.50
CA LEU A 13 10.85 16.26 -11.47
C LEU A 13 10.72 14.82 -10.97
N PRO A 14 11.78 14.25 -10.37
CA PRO A 14 11.68 12.99 -9.64
C PRO A 14 10.55 13.02 -8.59
N GLY A 15 9.87 11.90 -8.38
CA GLY A 15 8.69 11.85 -7.51
C GLY A 15 7.38 12.30 -8.17
N GLY A 16 7.39 12.58 -9.48
CA GLY A 16 6.17 12.86 -10.26
C GLY A 16 5.63 14.28 -10.11
N VAL A 17 6.46 15.20 -9.60
CA VAL A 17 6.11 16.62 -9.49
C VAL A 17 6.34 17.31 -10.83
N VAL A 18 5.38 18.12 -11.28
CA VAL A 18 5.53 18.96 -12.46
C VAL A 18 5.90 20.37 -12.02
N ARG A 19 7.08 20.84 -12.42
CA ARG A 19 7.48 22.24 -12.31
C ARG A 19 7.11 22.97 -13.59
N ARG A 20 6.16 23.88 -13.47
CA ARG A 20 5.75 24.79 -14.53
C ARG A 20 6.49 26.09 -14.43
N THR A 21 7.15 26.49 -15.52
CA THR A 21 7.84 27.77 -15.63
C THR A 21 7.11 28.67 -16.61
N CYS A 22 6.60 29.79 -16.12
CA CYS A 22 6.10 30.87 -16.97
C CYS A 22 7.19 31.92 -17.11
N ARG A 23 7.62 32.19 -18.34
CA ARG A 23 8.68 33.15 -18.66
C ARG A 23 8.10 34.38 -19.35
N TYR A 24 8.49 35.54 -18.85
CA TYR A 24 8.18 36.85 -19.40
C TYR A 24 9.47 37.55 -19.78
N ASP A 25 9.68 37.74 -21.08
CA ASP A 25 10.82 38.47 -21.61
C ASP A 25 10.38 39.89 -22.03
N LYS A 26 10.91 40.91 -21.35
CA LYS A 26 10.71 42.31 -21.71
C LYS A 26 11.90 42.81 -22.51
N THR A 27 11.65 43.19 -23.76
CA THR A 27 12.64 43.90 -24.56
C THR A 27 12.37 45.39 -24.50
N THR A 28 13.28 46.14 -23.90
CA THR A 28 13.27 47.61 -23.92
C THR A 28 14.40 48.12 -24.79
N SER A 29 14.05 48.77 -25.90
CA SER A 29 15.00 49.54 -26.71
C SER A 29 15.29 50.88 -26.02
N ALA A 30 16.50 51.07 -25.50
CA ALA A 30 16.96 52.39 -25.09
C ALA A 30 17.63 53.06 -26.28
N ARG A 31 17.06 54.17 -26.79
CA ARG A 31 17.76 55.04 -27.74
C ARG A 31 18.75 55.90 -26.96
N VAL A 32 20.04 55.57 -27.02
CA VAL A 32 21.10 56.47 -26.56
C VAL A 32 21.52 57.34 -27.74
N ILE A 33 21.07 58.60 -27.77
CA ILE A 33 21.60 59.60 -28.71
C ILE A 33 22.83 60.21 -28.03
N SER A 34 24.02 59.69 -28.33
CA SER A 34 25.27 60.34 -27.96
C SER A 34 25.58 61.42 -29.00
N GLY A 35 25.43 62.69 -28.62
CA GLY A 35 25.73 63.82 -29.49
C GLY A 35 27.17 64.29 -29.31
N ILE A 36 28.03 64.06 -30.30
CA ILE A 36 29.11 64.99 -30.69
C ILE A 36 29.22 64.96 -32.22
N LEU A 37 29.24 66.15 -32.83
CA LEU A 37 29.34 66.39 -34.27
C LEU A 37 30.51 65.64 -34.91
N THR A 38 30.22 64.93 -36.01
CA THR A 38 30.83 65.02 -37.37
C THR A 38 30.91 63.62 -37.99
N ALA A 39 30.15 63.40 -39.07
CA ALA A 39 30.19 62.24 -39.98
C ALA A 39 30.02 60.82 -39.37
N GLY A 40 28.79 60.28 -39.47
CA GLY A 40 28.50 58.84 -39.29
C GLY A 40 27.62 58.52 -38.08
N LEU A 41 26.30 58.68 -38.22
CA LEU A 41 25.34 58.18 -37.23
C LEU A 41 25.28 56.64 -37.32
N SER A 42 25.91 55.94 -36.39
CA SER A 42 25.56 54.56 -36.07
C SER A 42 24.65 54.56 -34.83
N GLU A 43 23.39 54.15 -35.01
CA GLU A 43 22.50 53.85 -33.88
C GLU A 43 23.04 52.59 -33.17
N ILE A 44 23.58 52.74 -31.96
CA ILE A 44 23.83 51.60 -31.06
C ILE A 44 22.54 51.38 -30.27
N ASN A 45 21.70 50.46 -30.74
CA ASN A 45 20.55 49.97 -29.97
C ASN A 45 21.04 48.99 -28.89
N ALA A 46 21.26 49.49 -27.67
CA ALA A 46 21.41 48.63 -26.51
C ALA A 46 20.02 48.07 -26.13
N LEU A 47 19.80 46.78 -26.41
CA LEU A 47 18.60 46.07 -25.97
C LEU A 47 18.77 45.69 -24.50
N ASN A 48 18.04 46.36 -23.61
CA ASN A 48 17.87 45.85 -22.25
C ASN A 48 16.80 44.76 -22.28
N LYS A 49 17.22 43.50 -22.10
CA LYS A 49 16.35 42.35 -21.91
C LYS A 49 16.18 42.09 -20.42
N ASN A 50 14.98 42.33 -19.90
CA ASN A 50 14.63 41.92 -18.54
C ASN A 50 13.83 40.62 -18.63
N ARG A 51 14.34 39.54 -18.04
CA ARG A 51 13.68 38.24 -17.98
C ARG A 51 13.13 38.01 -16.57
N ILE A 52 11.88 37.59 -16.49
CA ILE A 52 11.22 37.17 -15.25
C ILE A 52 10.71 35.76 -15.45
N ASP A 53 11.18 34.83 -14.62
CA ASP A 53 10.65 33.47 -14.54
C ASP A 53 9.81 33.35 -13.26
N THR A 54 8.60 32.81 -13.38
CA THR A 54 7.76 32.42 -12.24
C THR A 54 7.53 30.92 -12.27
N PHE A 55 7.49 30.30 -11.10
CA PHE A 55 7.36 28.85 -10.95
C PHE A 55 6.05 28.47 -10.27
N ALA A 56 5.50 27.33 -10.68
CA ALA A 56 4.41 26.67 -9.98
C ALA A 56 4.66 25.16 -9.99
N TYR A 57 4.38 24.50 -8.87
CA TYR A 57 4.63 23.08 -8.68
C TYR A 57 3.30 22.34 -8.55
N TYR A 58 3.19 21.20 -9.21
CA TYR A 58 1.97 20.39 -9.23
C TYR A 58 2.27 18.91 -9.00
N TYR A 59 1.32 18.19 -8.41
CA TYR A 59 1.33 16.72 -8.35
C TYR A 59 -0.07 16.22 -8.71
N ALA A 60 -0.18 15.31 -9.68
CA ALA A 60 -1.46 14.79 -10.19
C ALA A 60 -2.49 15.91 -10.54
N ASN A 61 -2.02 17.01 -11.16
CA ASN A 61 -2.78 18.23 -11.47
C ASN A 61 -3.21 19.09 -10.26
N GLU A 62 -2.82 18.74 -9.05
CA GLU A 62 -3.06 19.57 -7.87
C GLU A 62 -1.92 20.53 -7.64
N HIS A 63 -2.23 21.82 -7.46
CA HIS A 63 -1.24 22.84 -7.13
C HIS A 63 -0.63 22.59 -5.74
N LEU A 64 0.70 22.53 -5.67
CA LEU A 64 1.47 22.33 -4.45
C LEU A 64 2.05 23.64 -3.91
N GLY A 65 2.41 24.61 -4.78
CA GLY A 65 3.02 25.86 -4.35
C GLY A 65 3.73 26.59 -5.48
N THR A 66 4.23 27.78 -5.19
CA THR A 66 5.00 28.61 -6.14
C THR A 66 6.50 28.61 -5.87
N THR A 67 6.90 28.11 -4.70
CA THR A 67 8.29 27.87 -4.31
C THR A 67 8.52 26.38 -4.03
N THR A 68 9.78 25.96 -4.03
CA THR A 68 10.18 24.60 -3.66
C THR A 68 9.75 24.26 -2.22
N ASP A 69 9.88 25.22 -1.31
CA ASP A 69 9.59 25.02 0.12
C ASP A 69 8.08 24.86 0.35
N GLU A 70 7.27 25.72 -0.29
CA GLU A 70 5.80 25.63 -0.26
C GLU A 70 5.33 24.29 -0.83
N ALA A 71 5.91 23.88 -1.96
CA ALA A 71 5.55 22.65 -2.64
C ALA A 71 5.91 21.42 -1.80
N ALA A 72 7.11 21.39 -1.22
CA ALA A 72 7.56 20.31 -0.35
C ALA A 72 6.70 20.20 0.93
N ALA A 73 6.41 21.32 1.58
CA ALA A 73 5.55 21.37 2.77
C ALA A 73 4.12 20.91 2.47
N THR A 74 3.55 21.34 1.35
CA THR A 74 2.20 20.95 0.92
C THR A 74 2.13 19.46 0.58
N ALA A 75 3.11 18.93 -0.16
CA ALA A 75 3.19 17.51 -0.47
C ALA A 75 3.32 16.68 0.82
N ASN A 76 4.16 17.10 1.77
CA ASN A 76 4.35 16.43 3.06
C ASN A 76 3.05 16.39 3.89
N ARG A 77 2.31 17.50 3.93
CA ARG A 77 1.00 17.56 4.62
C ARG A 77 0.00 16.59 3.99
N LYS A 78 -0.14 16.60 2.67
CA LYS A 78 -1.04 15.67 1.95
C LYS A 78 -0.62 14.21 2.13
N ALA A 79 0.68 13.94 2.20
CA ALA A 79 1.21 12.61 2.48
C ALA A 79 0.78 12.13 3.88
N ALA A 80 0.87 12.99 4.90
CA ALA A 80 0.41 12.68 6.24
C ALA A 80 -1.12 12.45 6.30
N GLU A 81 -1.90 13.24 5.55
CA GLU A 81 -3.34 13.03 5.38
C GLU A 81 -3.64 11.66 4.74
N SER A 82 -2.88 11.28 3.72
CA SER A 82 -3.00 9.97 3.07
C SER A 82 -2.62 8.82 4.01
N CYS A 83 -1.59 8.98 4.84
CA CYS A 83 -1.27 8.03 5.91
C CYS A 83 -2.42 7.87 6.91
N ASN A 84 -3.07 8.96 7.33
CA ASN A 84 -4.21 8.89 8.24
C ASN A 84 -5.39 8.11 7.64
N GLN A 85 -5.50 8.08 6.31
CA GLN A 85 -6.51 7.32 5.59
C GLN A 85 -6.10 5.87 5.31
N GLY A 86 -4.88 5.46 5.68
CA GLY A 86 -4.31 4.15 5.35
C GLY A 86 -3.86 3.99 3.89
N ASN A 87 -3.88 5.07 3.10
CA ASN A 87 -3.44 5.04 1.71
C ASN A 87 -1.91 5.21 1.63
N PHE A 88 -1.17 4.17 2.03
CA PHE A 88 0.29 4.23 2.12
C PHE A 88 0.97 4.36 0.76
N GLN A 89 0.36 3.86 -0.32
CA GLN A 89 0.91 4.02 -1.67
C GLN A 89 0.87 5.49 -2.11
N GLU A 90 -0.26 6.17 -1.89
CA GLU A 90 -0.36 7.59 -2.19
C GLU A 90 0.52 8.42 -1.25
N ALA A 91 0.54 8.09 0.03
CA ALA A 91 1.44 8.74 0.98
C ALA A 91 2.91 8.60 0.56
N GLN A 92 3.33 7.42 0.10
CA GLN A 92 4.69 7.20 -0.42
C GLN A 92 4.98 8.10 -1.62
N ASN A 93 4.04 8.21 -2.55
CA ASN A 93 4.22 9.08 -3.73
C ASN A 93 4.35 10.56 -3.32
N LEU A 94 3.53 11.02 -2.38
CA LEU A 94 3.56 12.40 -1.90
C LEU A 94 4.79 12.69 -1.03
N PHE A 95 5.30 11.74 -0.22
CA PHE A 95 6.59 11.91 0.45
C PHE A 95 7.77 11.89 -0.53
N ASN A 96 7.68 11.11 -1.62
CA ASN A 96 8.64 11.21 -2.72
C ASN A 96 8.62 12.61 -3.32
N ALA A 97 7.43 13.15 -3.64
CA ALA A 97 7.26 14.50 -4.15
C ALA A 97 7.83 15.56 -3.19
N ALA A 98 7.56 15.44 -1.89
CA ALA A 98 8.09 16.33 -0.87
C ALA A 98 9.61 16.30 -0.82
N TYR A 99 10.22 15.10 -0.76
CA TYR A 99 11.66 14.93 -0.70
C TYR A 99 12.38 15.48 -1.93
N TYR A 100 11.90 15.19 -3.14
CA TYR A 100 12.57 15.62 -4.37
C TYR A 100 12.35 17.09 -4.72
N THR A 101 11.34 17.73 -4.15
CA THR A 101 11.11 19.17 -4.30
C THR A 101 11.84 19.98 -3.23
N CYS A 102 12.20 19.34 -2.12
CA CYS A 102 12.94 19.96 -1.02
C CYS A 102 14.34 20.39 -1.47
N PRO A 103 14.76 21.64 -1.19
CA PRO A 103 16.14 22.04 -1.43
C PRO A 103 17.13 21.24 -0.59
N SER A 104 18.31 20.94 -1.16
CA SER A 104 19.39 20.29 -0.42
C SER A 104 19.86 21.16 0.76
N GLY A 105 20.03 20.55 1.93
CA GLY A 105 20.41 21.24 3.17
C GLY A 105 19.26 21.95 3.89
N HIS A 106 18.02 21.79 3.41
CA HIS A 106 16.84 22.28 4.11
C HIS A 106 16.67 21.54 5.46
N SER A 107 16.19 22.23 6.48
CA SER A 107 16.07 21.67 7.85
C SER A 107 15.22 20.41 7.94
N ASP A 108 14.22 20.30 7.06
CA ASP A 108 13.27 19.19 7.02
C ASP A 108 13.65 18.06 6.05
N GLU A 109 14.78 18.17 5.35
CA GLU A 109 15.20 17.17 4.35
C GLU A 109 15.25 15.75 4.95
N GLN A 110 15.81 15.62 6.16
CA GLN A 110 15.88 14.33 6.85
C GLN A 110 14.49 13.82 7.28
N ILE A 111 13.57 14.70 7.64
CA ILE A 111 12.19 14.33 8.00
C ILE A 111 11.48 13.76 6.76
N PHE A 112 11.65 14.40 5.60
CA PHE A 112 11.06 13.90 4.34
C PHE A 112 11.68 12.57 3.92
N LEU A 113 13.01 12.41 4.05
CA LEU A 113 13.68 11.14 3.74
C LEU A 113 13.21 10.00 4.64
N ASN A 114 13.09 10.26 5.95
CA ASN A 114 12.61 9.26 6.92
C ASN A 114 11.15 8.88 6.63
N SER A 115 10.29 9.86 6.33
CA SER A 115 8.86 9.63 6.04
C SER A 115 8.66 8.86 4.73
N LYS A 116 9.43 9.18 3.69
CA LYS A 116 9.51 8.43 2.43
C LYS A 116 9.94 6.97 2.67
N THR A 117 10.98 6.77 3.48
CA THR A 117 11.50 5.43 3.76
C THR A 117 10.51 4.61 4.58
N ALA A 118 9.91 5.22 5.60
CA ALA A 118 8.92 4.57 6.45
C ALA A 118 7.68 4.14 5.65
N THR A 119 7.15 5.02 4.78
CA THR A 119 6.01 4.67 3.92
C THR A 119 6.33 3.60 2.89
N ALA A 120 7.56 3.53 2.37
CA ALA A 120 7.98 2.44 1.49
C ALA A 120 7.88 1.07 2.19
N PHE A 121 8.32 0.98 3.45
CA PHE A 121 8.13 -0.23 4.24
C PHE A 121 6.66 -0.53 4.51
N ALA A 122 5.83 0.49 4.76
CA ALA A 122 4.40 0.30 4.99
C ALA A 122 3.67 -0.25 3.74
N VAL A 123 4.00 0.25 2.55
CA VAL A 123 3.50 -0.26 1.26
C VAL A 123 3.90 -1.72 1.06
N GLU A 124 5.17 -2.06 1.31
CA GLU A 124 5.62 -3.45 1.22
C GLU A 124 4.88 -4.35 2.23
N GLY A 125 4.66 -3.85 3.45
CA GLY A 125 3.83 -4.52 4.46
C GLY A 125 2.42 -4.81 3.97
N GLN A 126 1.73 -3.83 3.38
CA GLN A 126 0.40 -4.02 2.79
C GLN A 126 0.39 -5.08 1.68
N ASN A 127 1.38 -5.04 0.78
CA ASN A 127 1.50 -6.04 -0.28
C ASN A 127 1.68 -7.46 0.28
N LEU A 128 2.44 -7.60 1.36
CA LEU A 128 2.63 -8.87 2.06
C LEU A 128 1.34 -9.35 2.77
N LEU A 129 0.54 -8.44 3.35
CA LEU A 129 -0.77 -8.77 3.90
C LEU A 129 -1.69 -9.34 2.82
N CYS A 130 -1.75 -8.72 1.65
CA CYS A 130 -2.60 -9.16 0.54
C CYS A 130 -2.33 -10.60 0.08
N VAL A 131 -1.11 -11.11 0.30
CA VAL A 131 -0.72 -12.48 -0.05
C VAL A 131 -0.65 -13.43 1.15
N GLY A 132 -1.08 -12.99 2.33
CA GLY A 132 -1.15 -13.82 3.54
C GLY A 132 0.14 -13.99 4.33
N LYS A 133 1.17 -13.21 4.02
CA LYS A 133 2.48 -13.29 4.69
C LYS A 133 2.51 -12.41 5.94
N PHE A 134 1.66 -12.71 6.92
CA PHE A 134 1.45 -11.83 8.08
C PHE A 134 2.70 -11.55 8.91
N SER A 135 3.57 -12.54 9.13
CA SER A 135 4.82 -12.35 9.86
C SER A 135 5.81 -11.44 9.12
N GLU A 136 5.91 -11.59 7.79
CA GLU A 136 6.76 -10.72 6.97
C GLU A 136 6.18 -9.30 6.93
N ALA A 137 4.86 -9.17 6.79
CA ALA A 137 4.15 -7.90 6.84
C ALA A 137 4.35 -7.18 8.18
N GLN A 138 4.26 -7.91 9.29
CA GLN A 138 4.52 -7.38 10.63
C GLN A 138 5.92 -6.77 10.75
N ALA A 139 6.94 -7.46 10.22
CA ALA A 139 8.32 -6.98 10.24
C ALA A 139 8.49 -5.69 9.42
N LYS A 140 7.82 -5.60 8.25
CA LYS A 140 7.85 -4.38 7.43
C LYS A 140 7.12 -3.21 8.09
N LEU A 141 5.95 -3.44 8.69
CA LEU A 141 5.24 -2.42 9.44
C LEU A 141 6.02 -1.98 10.69
N ARG A 142 6.79 -2.89 11.30
CA ARG A 142 7.73 -2.54 12.37
C ARG A 142 8.86 -1.64 11.88
N ALA A 143 9.47 -1.97 10.74
CA ALA A 143 10.48 -1.11 10.12
C ALA A 143 9.93 0.27 9.78
N ALA A 144 8.68 0.36 9.27
CA ALA A 144 7.99 1.63 9.04
C ALA A 144 7.86 2.46 10.34
N TYR A 145 7.46 1.81 11.43
CA TYR A 145 7.37 2.45 12.76
C TYR A 145 8.74 2.96 13.26
N ASP A 146 9.79 2.14 13.14
CA ASP A 146 11.12 2.46 13.65
C ASP A 146 11.79 3.60 12.85
N HIS A 147 11.52 3.68 11.53
CA HIS A 147 12.02 4.76 10.66
C HIS A 147 11.21 6.05 10.74
N SER A 148 9.97 6.02 11.23
CA SER A 148 9.14 7.21 11.34
C SER A 148 9.61 8.11 12.50
N THR A 149 9.93 9.37 12.18
CA THR A 149 10.29 10.40 13.17
C THR A 149 9.12 11.33 13.52
N VAL A 150 8.03 11.26 12.77
CA VAL A 150 6.83 12.07 13.00
C VAL A 150 5.85 11.29 13.86
N SER A 151 5.55 11.80 15.06
CA SER A 151 4.75 11.07 16.08
C SER A 151 3.41 10.57 15.58
N THR A 152 2.68 11.37 14.79
CA THR A 152 1.39 11.00 14.21
C THR A 152 1.52 9.82 13.24
N ILE A 153 2.44 9.91 12.28
CA ILE A 153 2.72 8.85 11.30
C ILE A 153 3.23 7.59 12.00
N LYS A 154 4.10 7.76 12.99
CA LYS A 154 4.64 6.67 13.81
C LYS A 154 3.52 5.90 14.50
N ASN A 155 2.54 6.59 15.10
CA ASN A 155 1.40 5.94 15.74
C ASN A 155 0.55 5.13 14.75
N ILE A 156 0.35 5.63 13.52
CA ILE A 156 -0.39 4.90 12.47
C ILE A 156 0.30 3.57 12.15
N PHE A 157 1.61 3.59 11.92
CA PHE A 157 2.37 2.36 11.65
C PHE A 157 2.40 1.43 12.86
N GLY A 158 2.48 1.98 14.08
CA GLY A 158 2.39 1.21 15.32
C GLY A 158 1.06 0.46 15.44
N ASN A 159 -0.06 1.13 15.12
CA ASN A 159 -1.39 0.51 15.13
C ASN A 159 -1.50 -0.60 14.07
N CYS A 160 -1.01 -0.34 12.85
CA CYS A 160 -1.00 -1.35 11.78
C CYS A 160 -0.14 -2.56 12.17
N HIS A 161 1.04 -2.33 12.73
CA HIS A 161 1.91 -3.37 13.26
C HIS A 161 1.21 -4.18 14.36
N ASN A 162 0.56 -3.53 15.32
CA ASN A 162 -0.13 -4.22 16.42
C ASN A 162 -1.30 -5.07 15.91
N ALA A 163 -2.05 -4.60 14.91
CA ALA A 163 -3.15 -5.37 14.30
C ALA A 163 -2.68 -6.67 13.63
N THR A 164 -1.40 -6.76 13.21
CA THR A 164 -0.87 -8.02 12.64
C THR A 164 -0.60 -9.11 13.68
N ILE A 165 -0.43 -8.76 14.97
CA ILE A 165 -0.17 -9.73 16.04
C ILE A 165 -1.30 -10.77 16.13
N PRO A 166 -2.58 -10.38 16.32
CA PRO A 166 -3.67 -11.35 16.33
C PRO A 166 -3.84 -12.04 14.97
N ALA A 167 -3.52 -11.41 13.84
CA ALA A 167 -3.59 -12.10 12.54
C ALA A 167 -2.59 -13.26 12.43
N ILE A 168 -1.37 -13.09 12.94
CA ILE A 168 -0.35 -14.16 13.01
C ILE A 168 -0.83 -15.30 13.90
N GLU A 169 -1.39 -14.97 15.08
CA GLU A 169 -1.99 -15.98 15.96
C GLU A 169 -3.14 -16.72 15.27
N GLY A 170 -4.01 -16.00 14.55
CA GLY A 170 -5.10 -16.57 13.75
C GLY A 170 -4.59 -17.52 12.68
N GLN A 171 -3.53 -17.16 11.96
CA GLN A 171 -2.91 -18.02 10.95
C GLN A 171 -2.32 -19.30 11.55
N ASN A 172 -1.67 -19.20 12.71
CA ASN A 172 -1.14 -20.37 13.41
C ASN A 172 -2.25 -21.31 13.87
N LEU A 173 -3.36 -20.78 14.38
CA LEU A 173 -4.54 -21.55 14.76
C LEU A 173 -5.22 -22.20 13.55
N LEU A 174 -5.31 -21.46 12.44
CA LEU A 174 -5.83 -21.96 11.17
C LEU A 174 -5.00 -23.14 10.65
N ASN A 175 -3.67 -23.01 10.64
CA ASN A 175 -2.76 -24.09 10.25
C ASN A 175 -2.88 -25.32 11.17
N ALA A 176 -3.31 -25.12 12.43
CA ALA A 176 -3.61 -26.19 13.37
C ALA A 176 -5.05 -26.72 13.28
N GLY A 177 -5.85 -26.28 12.31
CA GLY A 177 -7.26 -26.69 12.13
C GLY A 177 -8.23 -26.14 13.18
N LYS A 178 -7.82 -25.19 14.00
CA LYS A 178 -8.62 -24.57 15.07
C LYS A 178 -9.43 -23.38 14.53
N PHE A 179 -10.38 -23.66 13.64
CA PHE A 179 -11.12 -22.63 12.90
C PHE A 179 -11.88 -21.63 13.79
N PRO A 180 -12.61 -22.04 14.85
CA PRO A 180 -13.30 -21.11 15.72
C PRO A 180 -12.34 -20.12 16.41
N GLU A 181 -11.22 -20.62 16.94
CA GLU A 181 -10.22 -19.78 17.60
C GLU A 181 -9.49 -18.89 16.60
N ALA A 182 -9.18 -19.41 15.40
CA ALA A 182 -8.61 -18.62 14.32
C ALA A 182 -9.53 -17.45 13.93
N GLN A 183 -10.84 -17.69 13.83
CA GLN A 183 -11.83 -16.65 13.52
C GLN A 183 -11.81 -15.52 14.55
N VAL A 184 -11.80 -15.85 15.85
CA VAL A 184 -11.72 -14.86 16.92
C VAL A 184 -10.48 -13.98 16.77
N LYS A 185 -9.34 -14.57 16.39
CA LYS A 185 -8.10 -13.83 16.19
C LYS A 185 -8.10 -12.96 14.94
N PHE A 186 -8.60 -13.45 13.80
CA PHE A 186 -8.79 -12.61 12.62
C PHE A 186 -9.79 -11.48 12.86
N ARG A 187 -10.84 -11.73 13.66
CA ARG A 187 -11.76 -10.68 14.07
C ARG A 187 -11.09 -9.60 14.93
N ALA A 188 -10.27 -10.01 15.90
CA ALA A 188 -9.49 -9.07 16.70
C ALA A 188 -8.53 -8.24 15.83
N ALA A 189 -7.87 -8.85 14.84
CA ALA A 189 -7.03 -8.14 13.88
C ALA A 189 -7.82 -7.12 13.06
N TYR A 190 -9.00 -7.51 12.58
CA TYR A 190 -9.92 -6.63 11.85
C TYR A 190 -10.34 -5.42 12.69
N ASP A 191 -10.76 -5.65 13.94
CA ASP A 191 -11.26 -4.61 14.83
C ASP A 191 -10.14 -3.64 15.27
N GLN A 192 -8.88 -4.12 15.36
CA GLN A 192 -7.70 -3.30 15.70
C GLN A 192 -7.12 -2.56 14.50
N SER A 193 -7.36 -3.01 13.28
CA SER A 193 -6.81 -2.37 12.10
C SER A 193 -7.44 -0.98 11.90
N MET A 194 -6.62 0.01 11.56
CA MET A 194 -7.09 1.32 11.08
C MET A 194 -6.91 1.49 9.58
N ASP A 195 -6.15 0.59 8.96
CA ASP A 195 -5.88 0.56 7.53
C ASP A 195 -6.96 -0.23 6.78
N THR A 196 -7.43 0.33 5.67
CA THR A 196 -8.47 -0.27 4.83
C THR A 196 -8.01 -1.55 4.16
N VAL A 197 -6.73 -1.63 3.73
CA VAL A 197 -6.16 -2.84 3.11
C VAL A 197 -6.11 -3.97 4.14
N ALA A 198 -5.48 -3.73 5.29
CA ALA A 198 -5.41 -4.70 6.37
C ALA A 198 -6.81 -5.11 6.87
N LYS A 199 -7.76 -4.17 7.01
CA LYS A 199 -9.16 -4.50 7.36
C LYS A 199 -9.78 -5.45 6.33
N SER A 200 -9.62 -5.16 5.05
CA SER A 200 -10.16 -6.01 3.99
C SER A 200 -9.59 -7.43 4.07
N VAL A 201 -8.27 -7.55 4.21
CA VAL A 201 -7.58 -8.84 4.33
C VAL A 201 -8.07 -9.62 5.55
N PHE A 202 -8.05 -9.03 6.74
CA PHE A 202 -8.47 -9.71 7.97
C PHE A 202 -9.97 -10.04 7.96
N GLY A 203 -10.79 -9.17 7.36
CA GLY A 203 -12.21 -9.41 7.15
C GLY A 203 -12.47 -10.63 6.25
N ASN A 204 -11.71 -10.75 5.16
CA ASN A 204 -11.78 -11.92 4.27
C ASN A 204 -11.39 -13.21 4.99
N CYS A 205 -10.28 -13.20 5.74
CA CYS A 205 -9.87 -14.35 6.56
C CYS A 205 -10.95 -14.72 7.58
N ASN A 206 -11.52 -13.74 8.29
CA ASN A 206 -12.60 -13.95 9.25
C ASN A 206 -13.86 -14.55 8.60
N ASN A 207 -14.24 -14.05 7.43
CA ASN A 207 -15.44 -14.51 6.72
C ASN A 207 -15.26 -15.93 6.19
N ALA A 208 -14.10 -16.25 5.63
CA ALA A 208 -13.80 -17.60 5.14
C ALA A 208 -13.77 -18.65 6.28
N MET A 209 -13.57 -18.25 7.55
CA MET A 209 -13.71 -19.17 8.68
C MET A 209 -15.15 -19.63 8.91
N VAL A 210 -16.17 -18.84 8.56
CA VAL A 210 -17.58 -19.20 8.81
C VAL A 210 -17.93 -20.56 8.18
N PRO A 211 -17.76 -20.77 6.86
CA PRO A 211 -18.00 -22.08 6.27
C PRO A 211 -17.03 -23.15 6.78
N ALA A 212 -15.78 -22.82 7.12
CA ALA A 212 -14.85 -23.81 7.67
C ALA A 212 -15.31 -24.36 9.04
N ILE A 213 -15.83 -23.49 9.91
CA ILE A 213 -16.42 -23.86 11.21
C ILE A 213 -17.65 -24.73 11.01
N GLU A 214 -18.53 -24.38 10.06
CA GLU A 214 -19.67 -25.23 9.70
C GLU A 214 -19.21 -26.61 9.20
N GLY A 215 -18.17 -26.65 8.35
CA GLY A 215 -17.55 -27.89 7.89
C GLY A 215 -17.04 -28.76 9.03
N GLN A 216 -16.34 -28.17 10.00
CA GLN A 216 -15.86 -28.86 11.19
C GLN A 216 -17.02 -29.42 12.04
N ASN A 217 -18.10 -28.66 12.22
CA ASN A 217 -19.28 -29.13 12.94
C ASN A 217 -19.98 -30.30 12.22
N LEU A 218 -20.02 -30.27 10.89
CA LEU A 218 -20.56 -31.35 10.07
C LEU A 218 -19.69 -32.61 10.13
N ILE A 219 -18.36 -32.48 10.19
CA ILE A 219 -17.45 -33.61 10.47
C ILE A 219 -17.81 -34.24 11.82
N ASN A 220 -17.97 -33.43 12.87
CA ASN A 220 -18.32 -33.92 14.21
C ASN A 220 -19.69 -34.62 14.23
N ALA A 221 -20.59 -34.26 13.32
CA ALA A 221 -21.89 -34.90 13.12
C ALA A 221 -21.86 -36.11 12.16
N GLY A 222 -20.69 -36.48 11.63
CA GLY A 222 -20.53 -37.59 10.68
C GLY A 222 -21.06 -37.31 9.26
N LYS A 223 -21.27 -36.03 8.90
CA LYS A 223 -21.84 -35.57 7.63
C LYS A 223 -20.76 -35.11 6.66
N PHE A 224 -19.90 -36.02 6.22
CA PHE A 224 -18.67 -35.64 5.52
C PHE A 224 -18.88 -35.05 4.11
N SER A 225 -19.91 -35.48 3.37
CA SER A 225 -20.25 -34.87 2.08
C SER A 225 -20.71 -33.41 2.23
N GLU A 226 -21.52 -33.12 3.26
CA GLU A 226 -21.92 -31.74 3.57
C GLU A 226 -20.70 -30.93 4.03
N ALA A 227 -19.81 -31.53 4.85
CA ALA A 227 -18.59 -30.88 5.32
C ALA A 227 -17.64 -30.50 4.17
N GLN A 228 -17.48 -31.39 3.18
CA GLN A 228 -16.67 -31.13 1.99
C GLN A 228 -17.13 -29.87 1.25
N VAL A 229 -18.45 -29.73 1.03
CA VAL A 229 -19.04 -28.56 0.38
C VAL A 229 -18.71 -27.28 1.16
N LYS A 230 -18.72 -27.35 2.49
CA LYS A 230 -18.37 -26.20 3.34
C LYS A 230 -16.89 -25.84 3.28
N PHE A 231 -15.97 -26.80 3.30
CA PHE A 231 -14.55 -26.50 3.07
C PHE A 231 -14.27 -25.96 1.68
N ARG A 232 -15.00 -26.42 0.66
CA ARG A 232 -14.94 -25.83 -0.68
C ARG A 232 -15.40 -24.38 -0.70
N ALA A 233 -16.51 -24.07 -0.03
CA ALA A 233 -16.98 -22.69 0.10
C ALA A 233 -15.96 -21.80 0.84
N ALA A 234 -15.32 -22.30 1.89
CA ALA A 234 -14.23 -21.60 2.58
C ALA A 234 -13.04 -21.32 1.65
N TYR A 235 -12.64 -22.31 0.85
CA TYR A 235 -11.60 -22.17 -0.17
C TYR A 235 -11.92 -21.09 -1.21
N ASP A 236 -13.14 -21.12 -1.76
CA ASP A 236 -13.56 -20.18 -2.81
C ASP A 236 -13.73 -18.75 -2.27
N GLN A 237 -14.08 -18.58 -0.99
CA GLN A 237 -14.20 -17.27 -0.34
C GLN A 237 -12.86 -16.67 0.11
N SER A 238 -11.87 -17.50 0.41
CA SER A 238 -10.57 -17.00 0.84
C SER A 238 -9.85 -16.29 -0.30
N THR A 239 -9.21 -15.15 -0.02
CA THR A 239 -8.23 -14.52 -0.92
C THR A 239 -6.79 -14.81 -0.48
N ASP A 240 -6.63 -15.34 0.72
CA ASP A 240 -5.35 -15.66 1.34
C ASP A 240 -4.85 -17.03 0.87
N THR A 241 -3.61 -17.08 0.37
CA THR A 241 -3.02 -18.31 -0.19
C THR A 241 -2.85 -19.40 0.87
N VAL A 242 -2.47 -19.04 2.09
CA VAL A 242 -2.22 -20.01 3.16
C VAL A 242 -3.55 -20.62 3.62
N ALA A 243 -4.57 -19.80 3.85
CA ALA A 243 -5.92 -20.24 4.18
C ALA A 243 -6.53 -21.08 3.07
N LYS A 244 -6.35 -20.69 1.79
CA LYS A 244 -6.75 -21.53 0.65
C LYS A 244 -6.11 -22.91 0.71
N ASN A 245 -4.83 -23.00 1.01
CA ASN A 245 -4.16 -24.30 1.09
C ASN A 245 -4.75 -25.15 2.22
N VAL A 246 -4.96 -24.58 3.41
CA VAL A 246 -5.58 -25.30 4.54
C VAL A 246 -6.97 -25.82 4.16
N PHE A 247 -7.84 -24.96 3.63
CA PHE A 247 -9.20 -25.35 3.23
C PHE A 247 -9.22 -26.34 2.06
N GLY A 248 -8.30 -26.18 1.11
CA GLY A 248 -8.12 -27.09 -0.02
C GLY A 248 -7.72 -28.49 0.47
N ASN A 249 -6.79 -28.57 1.43
CA ASN A 249 -6.39 -29.82 2.05
C ASN A 249 -7.56 -30.48 2.79
N CYS A 250 -8.31 -29.71 3.60
CA CYS A 250 -9.52 -30.22 4.25
C CYS A 250 -10.55 -30.75 3.22
N ASN A 251 -10.82 -29.99 2.17
CA ASN A 251 -11.72 -30.40 1.09
C ASN A 251 -11.27 -31.69 0.40
N ASN A 252 -9.97 -31.80 0.10
CA ASN A 252 -9.41 -32.96 -0.60
C ASN A 252 -9.37 -34.19 0.31
N ALA A 253 -9.05 -34.03 1.59
CA ALA A 253 -9.08 -35.10 2.58
C ALA A 253 -10.49 -35.66 2.79
N MET A 254 -11.55 -34.88 2.56
CA MET A 254 -12.93 -35.39 2.66
C MET A 254 -13.30 -36.42 1.59
N ILE A 255 -12.68 -36.38 0.40
CA ILE A 255 -12.96 -37.33 -0.69
C ILE A 255 -12.74 -38.79 -0.22
N PRO A 256 -11.54 -39.17 0.24
CA PRO A 256 -11.32 -40.52 0.75
C PRO A 256 -12.10 -40.81 2.05
N VAL A 257 -12.41 -39.82 2.89
CA VAL A 257 -13.28 -40.07 4.08
C VAL A 257 -14.67 -40.54 3.67
N ILE A 258 -15.28 -39.88 2.68
CA ILE A 258 -16.61 -40.24 2.15
C ILE A 258 -16.58 -41.64 1.55
N GLU A 259 -15.56 -41.95 0.75
CA GLU A 259 -15.37 -43.29 0.18
C GLU A 259 -15.16 -44.35 1.27
N GLY A 260 -14.34 -44.05 2.28
CA GLY A 260 -14.09 -44.93 3.43
C GLY A 260 -15.37 -45.22 4.21
N GLN A 261 -16.22 -44.23 4.43
CA GLN A 261 -17.49 -44.43 5.12
C GLN A 261 -18.47 -45.29 4.32
N ASN A 262 -18.56 -45.09 3.00
CA ASN A 262 -19.36 -45.96 2.13
C ASN A 262 -18.88 -47.42 2.19
N LEU A 263 -17.56 -47.63 2.20
CA LEU A 263 -16.96 -48.95 2.33
C LEU A 263 -17.22 -49.58 3.72
N LEU A 264 -17.18 -48.80 4.80
CA LEU A 264 -17.56 -49.27 6.14
C LEU A 264 -19.00 -49.75 6.17
N THR A 265 -19.94 -48.97 5.62
CA THR A 265 -21.36 -49.35 5.55
C THR A 265 -21.56 -50.61 4.71
N ALA A 266 -20.72 -50.83 3.70
CA ALA A 266 -20.72 -52.05 2.90
C ALA A 266 -19.96 -53.25 3.54
N GLY A 267 -19.44 -53.10 4.76
CA GLY A 267 -18.68 -54.15 5.45
C GLY A 267 -17.26 -54.41 4.90
N ARG A 268 -16.75 -53.53 4.03
CA ARG A 268 -15.44 -53.64 3.38
C ARG A 268 -14.34 -52.98 4.21
N PHE A 269 -14.12 -53.49 5.42
CA PHE A 269 -13.29 -52.83 6.45
C PHE A 269 -11.84 -52.57 6.03
N SER A 270 -11.16 -53.52 5.39
CA SER A 270 -9.76 -53.36 4.97
C SER A 270 -9.60 -52.25 3.91
N GLU A 271 -10.58 -52.11 3.02
CA GLU A 271 -10.55 -51.06 1.99
C GLU A 271 -10.91 -49.70 2.58
N ALA A 272 -11.88 -49.66 3.50
CA ALA A 272 -12.20 -48.47 4.26
C ALA A 272 -10.99 -47.95 5.05
N GLN A 273 -10.23 -48.84 5.70
CA GLN A 273 -8.99 -48.48 6.39
C GLN A 273 -7.98 -47.81 5.43
N GLY A 274 -7.82 -48.37 4.22
CA GLY A 274 -6.97 -47.78 3.19
C GLY A 274 -7.39 -46.36 2.83
N LYS A 275 -8.70 -46.11 2.72
CA LYS A 275 -9.23 -44.77 2.44
C LYS A 275 -9.02 -43.79 3.60
N PHE A 276 -9.27 -44.18 4.85
CA PHE A 276 -8.98 -43.30 5.99
C PHE A 276 -7.50 -42.98 6.12
N ARG A 277 -6.60 -43.91 5.76
CA ARG A 277 -5.17 -43.62 5.71
C ARG A 277 -4.82 -42.59 4.63
N ALA A 278 -5.41 -42.72 3.44
CA ALA A 278 -5.22 -41.71 2.38
C ALA A 278 -5.74 -40.32 2.80
N ALA A 279 -6.85 -40.27 3.55
CA ALA A 279 -7.35 -39.01 4.12
C ALA A 279 -6.36 -38.41 5.12
N TYR A 280 -5.78 -39.24 5.99
CA TYR A 280 -4.79 -38.82 6.97
C TYR A 280 -3.56 -38.19 6.30
N ASP A 281 -3.03 -38.84 5.27
CA ASP A 281 -1.85 -38.36 4.53
C ASP A 281 -2.11 -37.00 3.81
N LEU A 282 -3.37 -36.68 3.49
CA LEU A 282 -3.77 -35.38 2.93
C LEU A 282 -4.02 -34.29 3.98
N SER A 283 -4.12 -34.69 5.26
CA SER A 283 -4.42 -33.79 6.39
C SER A 283 -3.17 -33.35 7.18
N THR A 284 -2.02 -33.95 6.89
CA THR A 284 -0.68 -33.61 7.42
C THR A 284 0.08 -32.71 6.47
#